data_AF-A0A3E0E3V0-F1
#
_entry.id   AF-A0A3E0E3V0-F1
#
_cell.length_a   1.000
_cell.length_b   1.000
_cell.length_c   1.000
_cell.angle_alpha   90.00
_cell.angle_beta   90.00
_cell.angle_gamma   90.00
#
_symmetry.space_group_name_H-M   'P 1'
#
loop_
_entity.id
_entity.type
_entity.pdbx_description
1 polymer ?
#
loop_
_entity_poly.entity_id
_entity_poly.type
_entity_poly.pdbx_seq_one_letter_code
_entity_poly.pdbx_strand_id
1 'polypeptide(L)'
;MQNEQKQFDRIYNSQIINLPNIKITSNQSSFMENVILHETAETSPFKRMEDVVLTFIIDGQVNSSYQGIDKPIVNTSKSCTLIYAPDDNEHRVTGNQNIDSVSIGINKRFFQDLIHPSDNWMEDIANKIERKQSFSLSKNAYRLTPKMFSILHQIRTTEFTGSLKTLYLQGLMSELMMLQFSEIMAEQNYAYELGVKEIDKHKIHELKNYIDIHYLEPLTLDSLASLCGLNSFKLKTGFKAMYQKSVFEYIRGLRMDHAFKLLSDGNSNITEVAYILGYEHVQHFSTAFKKHFGTSPGKFKF
;
A
#
# COMPACT_ATOMS: atom_id res chain seq x y z
N MET A 1 31.07 15.67 2.64
CA MET A 1 29.69 16.19 2.44
C MET A 1 29.43 16.83 1.06
N GLN A 2 30.40 16.93 0.13
CA GLN A 2 30.18 17.51 -1.22
C GLN A 2 30.12 16.47 -2.37
N ASN A 3 30.20 15.16 -2.09
CA ASN A 3 30.40 14.13 -3.12
C ASN A 3 29.23 13.16 -3.36
N GLU A 4 28.16 13.16 -2.57
CA GLU A 4 27.00 12.26 -2.81
C GLU A 4 25.86 12.94 -3.59
N GLN A 5 25.92 14.25 -3.78
CA GLN A 5 24.90 15.02 -4.51
C GLN A 5 25.14 15.09 -6.03
N LYS A 6 26.07 14.28 -6.57
CA LYS A 6 26.53 14.33 -7.97
C LYS A 6 26.11 13.15 -8.85
N GLN A 7 25.12 12.35 -8.43
CA GLN A 7 24.69 11.18 -9.21
C GLN A 7 23.20 11.22 -9.63
N PHE A 8 22.72 12.41 -10.02
CA PHE A 8 21.39 12.56 -10.60
C PHE A 8 21.48 13.45 -11.84
N ASP A 9 21.22 12.88 -13.01
CA ASP A 9 21.01 13.64 -14.25
C ASP A 9 19.65 14.37 -14.18
N ARG A 10 19.67 15.43 -13.36
CA ARG A 10 19.07 16.76 -13.50
C ARG A 10 17.77 16.89 -14.32
N ILE A 11 16.67 16.41 -13.76
CA ILE A 11 15.51 17.29 -13.50
C ILE A 11 15.05 16.95 -12.08
N TYR A 12 15.34 17.81 -11.11
CA TYR A 12 14.82 17.69 -9.74
C TYR A 12 14.10 19.01 -9.44
N ASN A 13 12.80 19.07 -9.75
CA ASN A 13 11.97 20.20 -9.39
C ASN A 13 11.29 19.88 -8.06
N SER A 14 11.88 20.37 -6.97
CA SER A 14 11.28 20.28 -5.64
C SER A 14 10.71 21.62 -5.20
N GLN A 15 9.42 21.68 -4.94
CA GLN A 15 8.80 22.81 -4.24
C GLN A 15 8.52 22.40 -2.80
N ILE A 16 8.96 23.22 -1.84
CA ILE A 16 8.70 23.00 -0.41
C ILE A 16 7.86 24.15 0.11
N ILE A 17 6.74 23.81 0.77
CA ILE A 17 5.85 24.77 1.43
C ILE A 17 5.78 24.39 2.91
N ASN A 18 6.07 25.35 3.79
CA ASN A 18 5.95 25.18 5.23
C ASN A 18 4.74 25.96 5.74
N LEU A 19 3.81 25.26 6.37
CA LEU A 19 2.62 25.80 7.03
C LEU A 19 2.70 25.49 8.53
N PRO A 20 1.87 26.13 9.37
CA PRO A 20 1.71 25.69 10.76
C PRO A 20 1.29 24.21 10.78
N ASN A 21 2.12 23.37 11.43
CA ASN A 21 1.92 21.91 11.61
C ASN A 21 1.93 21.04 10.34
N ILE A 22 2.07 21.62 9.14
CA ILE A 22 2.04 20.89 7.88
C ILE A 22 3.24 21.31 7.02
N LYS A 23 3.89 20.34 6.39
CA LYS A 23 4.91 20.57 5.38
C LYS A 23 4.57 19.84 4.10
N ILE A 24 4.59 20.54 2.97
CA ILE A 24 4.30 19.98 1.66
C ILE A 24 5.59 19.98 0.85
N THR A 25 5.90 18.84 0.24
CA THR A 25 6.93 18.71 -0.79
C THR A 25 6.29 18.24 -2.08
N SER A 26 6.62 18.87 -3.19
CA SER A 26 6.22 18.45 -4.52
C SER A 26 7.47 18.18 -5.32
N ASN A 27 7.66 16.94 -5.78
CA ASN A 27 8.87 16.49 -6.43
C ASN A 27 8.55 15.97 -7.83
N GLN A 28 9.32 16.43 -8.81
CA GLN A 28 9.36 15.87 -10.15
C GLN A 28 10.81 15.52 -10.47
N SER A 29 11.05 14.21 -10.66
CA SER A 29 12.39 13.64 -10.77
C SER A 29 12.47 12.63 -11.91
N SER A 30 13.56 12.65 -12.66
CA SER A 30 13.88 11.63 -13.68
C SER A 30 15.04 10.75 -13.20
N PHE A 31 14.86 9.43 -13.26
CA PHE A 31 15.87 8.45 -12.86
C PHE A 31 16.26 7.61 -14.07
N MET A 32 17.51 7.74 -14.53
CA MET A 32 18.03 6.95 -15.65
C MET A 32 18.47 5.55 -15.21
N GLU A 33 18.98 5.42 -14.00
CA GLU A 33 19.49 4.17 -13.43
C GLU A 33 18.71 3.80 -12.18
N ASN A 34 18.86 2.55 -11.73
CA ASN A 34 18.30 2.12 -10.46
C ASN A 34 18.98 2.89 -9.32
N VAL A 35 18.20 3.53 -8.46
CA VAL A 35 18.70 4.28 -7.32
C VAL A 35 18.09 3.77 -6.02
N ILE A 36 18.92 3.74 -4.98
CA ILE A 36 18.49 3.57 -3.60
C ILE A 36 18.70 4.92 -2.91
N LEU A 37 17.63 5.48 -2.37
CA LEU A 37 17.62 6.71 -1.60
C LEU A 37 17.49 6.34 -0.13
N HIS A 38 18.43 6.81 0.68
CA HIS A 38 18.37 6.67 2.13
C HIS A 38 17.82 7.95 2.74
N GLU A 39 16.63 7.85 3.34
CA GLU A 39 16.03 8.95 4.10
C GLU A 39 16.41 8.77 5.58
N THR A 40 17.14 9.74 6.10
CA THR A 40 17.59 9.79 7.49
C THR A 40 17.02 11.01 8.18
N ALA A 41 17.19 11.13 9.50
CA ALA A 41 16.79 12.32 10.24
C ALA A 41 17.40 13.64 9.71
N GLU A 42 18.55 13.58 9.02
CA GLU A 42 19.23 14.74 8.44
C GLU A 42 18.82 15.01 6.98
N THR A 43 18.51 13.96 6.21
CA THR A 43 18.14 14.09 4.79
C THR A 43 16.64 14.17 4.56
N SER A 44 15.83 13.81 5.57
CA SER A 44 14.38 13.86 5.48
C SER A 44 13.90 15.30 5.25
N PRO A 45 13.02 15.53 4.26
CA PRO A 45 12.34 16.80 4.16
C PRO A 45 11.40 17.03 5.34
N PHE A 46 11.00 16.03 6.12
CA PHE A 46 10.09 16.18 7.25
C PHE A 46 10.86 16.24 8.58
N LYS A 47 10.42 17.07 9.54
CA LYS A 47 11.24 17.35 10.74
C LYS A 47 11.33 16.10 11.62
N ARG A 48 12.56 15.65 11.91
CA ARG A 48 12.90 14.59 12.89
C ARG A 48 12.23 13.23 12.65
N MET A 49 11.72 12.93 11.44
CA MET A 49 10.99 11.68 11.14
C MET A 49 9.77 11.43 12.04
N GLU A 50 9.35 12.40 12.85
CA GLU A 50 8.23 12.23 13.80
C GLU A 50 6.88 12.65 13.21
N ASP A 51 6.84 13.07 11.95
CA ASP A 51 5.62 13.50 11.27
C ASP A 51 4.90 12.28 10.65
N VAL A 52 3.57 12.34 10.59
CA VAL A 52 2.76 11.40 9.80
C VAL A 52 2.78 11.88 8.35
N VAL A 53 3.26 11.06 7.42
CA VAL A 53 3.49 11.46 6.04
C VAL A 53 2.44 10.83 5.12
N LEU A 54 1.69 11.69 4.44
CA LEU A 54 0.89 11.31 3.27
C LEU A 54 1.73 11.46 2.00
N THR A 55 1.86 10.42 1.21
CA THR A 55 2.57 10.46 -0.08
C THR A 55 1.64 10.11 -1.21
N PHE A 56 1.56 10.99 -2.20
CA PHE A 56 0.77 10.87 -3.41
C PHE A 56 1.73 10.67 -4.59
N ILE A 57 1.70 9.50 -5.21
CA ILE A 57 2.41 9.26 -6.47
C ILE A 57 1.44 9.53 -7.62
N ILE A 58 1.67 10.63 -8.31
CA ILE A 58 0.90 11.05 -9.48
C ILE A 58 1.32 10.19 -10.67
N ASP A 59 2.64 10.03 -10.87
CA ASP A 59 3.24 9.21 -11.91
C ASP A 59 4.53 8.53 -11.44
N GLY A 60 4.84 7.38 -12.03
CA GLY A 60 6.01 6.56 -11.66
C GLY A 60 5.75 5.54 -10.55
N GLN A 61 6.81 4.89 -10.08
CA GLN A 61 6.78 3.88 -9.03
C GLN A 61 7.97 3.98 -8.08
N VAL A 62 7.69 3.92 -6.77
CA VAL A 62 8.69 3.92 -5.70
C VAL A 62 8.42 2.76 -4.75
N ASN A 63 9.43 1.94 -4.49
CA ASN A 63 9.36 0.83 -3.53
C ASN A 63 10.06 1.24 -2.24
N SER A 64 9.31 1.37 -1.15
CA SER A 64 9.83 1.89 0.12
C SER A 64 9.89 0.81 1.19
N SER A 65 10.98 0.77 1.94
CA SER A 65 11.18 -0.12 3.09
C SER A 65 11.35 0.71 4.35
N TYR A 66 10.58 0.37 5.38
CA TYR A 66 10.57 1.07 6.66
C TYR A 66 10.84 0.08 7.78
N GLN A 67 11.68 0.48 8.74
CA GLN A 67 11.90 -0.31 9.94
C GLN A 67 10.57 -0.51 10.71
N GLY A 68 10.27 -1.74 11.09
CA GLY A 68 9.02 -2.10 11.77
C GLY A 68 7.80 -2.32 10.85
N ILE A 69 7.98 -2.23 9.52
CA ILE A 69 6.95 -2.64 8.54
C ILE A 69 7.49 -3.85 7.77
N ASP A 70 6.88 -5.02 7.97
CA ASP A 70 7.40 -6.32 7.50
C ASP A 70 7.58 -6.43 5.97
N LYS A 71 6.76 -5.71 5.20
CA LYS A 71 6.75 -5.78 3.73
C LYS A 71 7.06 -4.41 3.12
N PRO A 72 7.90 -4.35 2.07
CA PRO A 72 8.08 -3.13 1.31
C PRO A 72 6.75 -2.62 0.78
N ILE A 73 6.57 -1.30 0.84
CA ILE A 73 5.40 -0.60 0.32
C ILE A 73 5.69 -0.19 -1.11
N VAL A 74 4.90 -0.71 -2.04
CA VAL A 74 5.02 -0.40 -3.47
C VAL A 74 4.04 0.72 -3.80
N ASN A 75 4.56 1.94 -3.95
CA ASN A 75 3.79 3.08 -4.38
C ASN A 75 3.80 3.15 -5.90
N THR A 76 2.63 3.02 -6.52
CA THR A 76 2.49 3.02 -7.98
C THR A 76 1.83 4.30 -8.47
N SER A 77 1.79 4.51 -9.78
CA SER A 77 1.18 5.70 -10.36
C SER A 77 -0.29 5.81 -9.95
N LYS A 78 -0.71 7.04 -9.66
CA LYS A 78 -2.05 7.37 -9.18
C LYS A 78 -2.40 6.71 -7.85
N SER A 79 -1.43 6.65 -6.93
CA SER A 79 -1.64 6.08 -5.60
C SER A 79 -1.32 7.02 -4.44
N CYS A 80 -1.88 6.71 -3.27
CA CYS A 80 -1.69 7.44 -2.02
C CYS A 80 -1.38 6.47 -0.87
N THR A 81 -0.44 6.86 -0.01
CA THR A 81 -0.13 6.15 1.23
C THR A 81 -0.01 7.09 2.41
N LEU A 82 -0.45 6.61 3.59
CA LEU A 82 -0.22 7.28 4.87
C LEU A 82 0.71 6.40 5.70
N ILE A 83 1.88 6.96 6.05
CA ILE A 83 2.95 6.25 6.74
C ILE A 83 3.44 7.09 7.91
N TYR A 84 3.68 6.45 9.03
CA TYR A 84 4.48 6.97 10.13
C TYR A 84 5.69 6.05 10.29
N ALA A 85 6.89 6.61 10.20
CA ALA A 85 8.14 5.87 10.31
C ALA A 85 9.20 6.76 10.97
N PRO A 86 9.41 6.63 12.29
CA PRO A 86 10.32 7.50 13.05
C PRO A 86 11.80 7.15 12.92
N ASP A 87 12.12 6.07 12.22
CA ASP A 87 13.48 5.59 11.97
C ASP A 87 13.90 5.80 10.50
N ASP A 88 15.20 5.68 10.25
CA ASP A 88 15.79 5.71 8.92
C ASP A 88 15.07 4.72 7.98
N ASN A 89 14.85 5.15 6.75
CA ASN A 89 14.12 4.35 5.76
C ASN A 89 14.75 4.44 4.38
N GLU A 90 14.37 3.50 3.52
CA GLU A 90 15.00 3.28 2.23
C GLU A 90 13.95 3.31 1.12
N HIS A 91 14.23 4.06 0.05
CA HIS A 91 13.39 4.13 -1.14
C HIS A 91 14.15 3.66 -2.37
N ARG A 92 13.62 2.64 -3.02
CA ARG A 92 14.17 2.07 -4.25
C ARG A 92 13.36 2.55 -5.44
N VAL A 93 14.05 3.13 -6.40
CA VAL A 93 13.48 3.61 -7.67
C VAL A 93 14.19 2.88 -8.80
N THR A 94 13.43 2.19 -9.65
CA THR A 94 13.95 1.57 -10.87
C THR A 94 14.41 2.65 -11.86
N GLY A 95 15.44 2.41 -12.65
CA GLY A 95 15.88 3.32 -13.71
C GLY A 95 14.90 3.43 -14.86
N ASN A 96 15.17 4.37 -15.76
CA ASN A 96 14.33 4.75 -16.90
C ASN A 96 12.89 5.10 -16.54
N GLN A 97 12.69 5.84 -15.45
CA GLN A 97 11.36 6.32 -15.07
C GLN A 97 11.38 7.76 -14.56
N ASN A 98 10.23 8.42 -14.70
CA ASN A 98 9.96 9.69 -14.03
C ASN A 98 9.11 9.42 -12.80
N ILE A 99 9.41 10.12 -11.71
CA ILE A 99 8.60 10.15 -10.50
C ILE A 99 8.00 11.54 -10.39
N ASP A 100 6.67 11.59 -10.35
CA ASP A 100 5.92 12.79 -10.00
C ASP A 100 5.16 12.54 -8.71
N SER A 101 5.52 13.25 -7.64
CA SER A 101 4.93 13.06 -6.32
C SER A 101 4.65 14.34 -5.56
N VAL A 102 3.69 14.25 -4.64
CA VAL A 102 3.46 15.23 -3.59
C VAL A 102 3.46 14.49 -2.26
N SER A 103 4.24 14.96 -1.29
CA SER A 103 4.25 14.41 0.06
C SER A 103 3.90 15.50 1.07
N ILE A 104 3.10 15.14 2.07
CA ILE A 104 2.55 16.03 3.07
C ILE A 104 2.89 15.45 4.43
N GLY A 105 3.85 16.08 5.11
CA GLY A 105 4.17 15.79 6.50
C GLY A 105 3.22 16.54 7.42
N ILE A 106 2.57 15.80 8.30
CA ILE A 106 1.64 16.31 9.30
C ILE A 106 2.30 16.14 10.66
N ASN A 107 2.40 17.22 11.42
CA ASN A 107 2.94 17.16 12.75
C ASN A 107 2.17 16.17 13.62
N LYS A 108 2.86 15.27 14.32
CA LYS A 108 2.21 14.24 15.15
C LYS A 108 1.20 14.78 16.16
N ARG A 109 1.48 15.93 16.81
CA ARG A 109 0.55 16.49 17.81
C ARG A 109 -0.72 16.96 17.13
N PHE A 110 -0.55 17.70 16.03
CA PHE A 110 -1.69 18.13 15.22
C PHE A 110 -2.47 16.94 14.67
N PHE A 111 -1.81 15.88 14.21
CA PHE A 111 -2.46 14.66 13.77
C PHE A 111 -3.25 13.99 14.92
N GLN A 112 -2.68 13.91 16.12
CA GLN A 112 -3.35 13.39 17.31
C GLN A 112 -4.55 14.24 17.73
N ASP A 113 -4.47 15.57 17.60
CA ASP A 113 -5.58 16.48 17.90
C ASP A 113 -6.77 16.33 16.94
N LEU A 114 -6.55 15.77 15.74
CA LEU A 114 -7.63 15.45 14.80
C LEU A 114 -8.42 14.20 15.20
N ILE A 115 -7.95 13.44 16.20
CA ILE A 115 -8.53 12.16 16.60
C ILE A 115 -9.73 12.39 17.53
N HIS A 116 -10.93 12.07 17.07
CA HIS A 116 -12.10 12.10 17.94
C HIS A 116 -12.12 10.86 18.85
N PRO A 117 -12.49 10.97 20.14
CA PRO A 117 -12.53 9.82 21.06
C PRO A 117 -13.47 8.68 20.65
N SER A 118 -14.40 8.92 19.73
CA SER A 118 -15.27 7.87 19.18
C SER A 118 -14.65 7.09 18.01
N ASP A 119 -13.50 7.52 17.49
CA ASP A 119 -12.82 6.91 16.35
C ASP A 119 -11.83 5.85 16.83
N ASN A 120 -12.35 4.68 17.23
CA ASN A 120 -11.56 3.57 17.79
C ASN A 120 -10.34 3.17 16.93
N TRP A 121 -10.41 3.35 15.61
CA TRP A 121 -9.30 3.05 14.70
C TRP A 121 -8.15 4.05 14.80
N MET A 122 -8.45 5.29 15.19
CA MET A 122 -7.45 6.33 15.41
C MET A 122 -6.79 6.23 16.77
N GLU A 123 -7.43 5.61 17.77
CA GLU A 123 -6.80 5.36 19.08
C GLU A 123 -5.59 4.39 18.97
N ASP A 124 -5.70 3.32 18.18
CA ASP A 124 -4.56 2.41 17.92
C ASP A 124 -3.42 3.14 17.20
N ILE A 125 -3.75 4.01 16.24
CA ILE A 125 -2.75 4.84 15.55
C ILE A 125 -2.07 5.80 16.52
N ALA A 126 -2.83 6.50 17.36
CA ALA A 126 -2.28 7.42 18.35
C ALA A 126 -1.30 6.71 19.28
N ASN A 127 -1.69 5.54 19.79
CA ASN A 127 -0.83 4.70 20.64
C ASN A 127 0.45 4.27 19.93
N LYS A 128 0.38 3.90 18.64
CA LYS A 128 1.57 3.59 17.83
C LYS A 128 2.49 4.78 17.66
N ILE A 129 1.95 5.97 17.40
CA ILE A 129 2.71 7.22 17.31
C ILE A 129 3.43 7.53 18.63
N GLU A 130 2.73 7.40 19.77
CA GLU A 130 3.33 7.62 21.10
C GLU A 130 4.47 6.65 21.40
N ARG A 131 4.30 5.38 21.02
CA ARG A 131 5.31 4.33 21.17
C ARG A 131 6.41 4.38 20.11
N LYS A 132 6.38 5.34 19.19
CA LYS A 132 7.30 5.43 18.04
C LYS A 132 7.33 4.15 17.21
N GLN A 133 6.18 3.50 17.07
CA GLN A 133 6.05 2.29 16.27
C GLN A 133 5.63 2.66 14.84
N SER A 134 6.44 2.26 13.86
CA SER A 134 6.11 2.47 12.45
C SER A 134 4.81 1.79 12.04
N PHE A 135 4.04 2.43 11.17
CA PHE A 135 2.86 1.82 10.57
C PHE A 135 2.55 2.43 9.19
N SER A 136 1.78 1.67 8.41
CA SER A 136 1.14 2.13 7.18
C SER A 136 -0.35 1.80 7.25
N LEU A 137 -1.20 2.80 6.98
CA LEU A 137 -2.67 2.61 6.91
C LEU A 137 -3.14 2.12 5.54
N SER A 138 -2.25 2.17 4.56
CA SER A 138 -2.46 1.75 3.18
C SER A 138 -1.67 0.47 2.94
N LYS A 139 -2.24 -0.69 3.30
CA LYS A 139 -1.59 -2.00 3.07
C LYS A 139 -1.31 -2.23 1.57
N ASN A 140 -2.12 -1.64 0.70
CA ASN A 140 -1.85 -1.41 -0.72
C ASN A 140 -2.18 0.06 -1.00
N ALA A 141 -1.30 0.80 -1.68
CA ALA A 141 -1.50 2.23 -1.91
C ALA A 141 -2.90 2.53 -2.52
N TYR A 142 -3.67 3.42 -1.89
CA TYR A 142 -5.04 3.77 -2.29
C TYR A 142 -5.04 4.48 -3.63
N ARG A 143 -6.06 4.28 -4.46
CA ARG A 143 -6.15 5.00 -5.74
C ARG A 143 -6.53 6.46 -5.53
N LEU A 144 -5.86 7.36 -6.24
CA LEU A 144 -6.23 8.77 -6.25
C LEU A 144 -7.57 8.98 -6.94
N THR A 145 -8.49 9.66 -6.25
CA THR A 145 -9.77 10.06 -6.84
C THR A 145 -9.59 11.29 -7.74
N PRO A 146 -10.50 11.57 -8.70
CA PRO A 146 -10.44 12.78 -9.53
C PRO A 146 -10.41 14.07 -8.71
N LYS A 147 -11.11 14.08 -7.56
CA LYS A 147 -11.13 15.21 -6.65
C LYS A 147 -9.78 15.41 -5.96
N MET A 148 -9.12 14.33 -5.53
CA MET A 148 -7.74 14.41 -5.00
C MET A 148 -6.78 14.97 -6.05
N PHE A 149 -6.85 14.53 -7.30
CA PHE A 149 -6.03 15.11 -8.39
C PHE A 149 -6.27 16.62 -8.55
N SER A 150 -7.52 17.06 -8.51
CA SER A 150 -7.85 18.48 -8.59
C SER A 150 -7.24 19.29 -7.44
N ILE A 151 -7.26 18.75 -6.22
CA ILE A 151 -6.65 19.39 -5.05
C ILE A 151 -5.11 19.43 -5.19
N LEU A 152 -4.48 18.32 -5.58
CA LEU A 152 -3.03 18.26 -5.81
C LEU A 152 -2.57 19.27 -6.88
N HIS A 153 -3.34 19.41 -7.95
CA HIS A 153 -3.10 20.44 -8.97
C HIS A 153 -3.22 21.85 -8.36
N GLN A 154 -4.29 22.14 -7.63
CA GLN A 154 -4.51 23.44 -6.98
C GLN A 154 -3.38 23.82 -6.01
N ILE A 155 -2.83 22.86 -5.25
CA ILE A 155 -1.68 23.07 -4.36
C ILE A 155 -0.45 23.53 -5.16
N ARG A 156 -0.20 22.92 -6.32
CA ARG A 156 0.94 23.24 -7.19
C ARG A 156 0.80 24.57 -7.90
N THR A 157 -0.40 24.90 -8.37
CA THR A 157 -0.65 26.05 -9.25
C THR A 157 -1.21 27.27 -8.53
N THR A 158 -1.31 27.26 -7.20
CA THR A 158 -1.90 28.39 -6.47
C THR A 158 -1.09 29.68 -6.65
N GLU A 159 -1.77 30.75 -7.04
CA GLU A 159 -1.21 32.10 -7.18
C GLU A 159 -1.35 32.93 -5.89
N PHE A 160 -2.08 32.42 -4.89
CA PHE A 160 -2.19 33.09 -3.60
C PHE A 160 -0.81 33.19 -2.94
N THR A 161 -0.58 34.30 -2.22
CA THR A 161 0.66 34.58 -1.50
C THR A 161 0.38 34.96 -0.04
N GLY A 162 1.43 35.00 0.79
CA GLY A 162 1.34 35.38 2.20
C GLY A 162 0.30 34.58 3.00
N SER A 163 -0.42 35.26 3.88
CA SER A 163 -1.43 34.64 4.76
C SER A 163 -2.60 34.01 4.00
N LEU A 164 -2.97 34.54 2.83
CA LEU A 164 -4.02 33.95 2.00
C LEU A 164 -3.60 32.61 1.42
N LYS A 165 -2.33 32.47 0.99
CA LYS A 165 -1.78 31.17 0.58
C LYS A 165 -1.86 30.15 1.71
N THR A 166 -1.45 30.56 2.92
CA THR A 166 -1.49 29.70 4.09
C THR A 166 -2.90 29.21 4.39
N LEU A 167 -3.88 30.11 4.43
CA LEU A 167 -5.27 29.77 4.71
C LEU A 167 -5.87 28.87 3.62
N TYR A 168 -5.64 29.20 2.35
CA TYR A 168 -6.11 28.44 1.22
C TYR A 168 -5.55 27.01 1.23
N LEU A 169 -4.23 26.88 1.40
CA LEU A 169 -3.59 25.56 1.47
C LEU A 169 -4.08 24.76 2.68
N GLN A 170 -4.25 25.38 3.86
CA GLN A 170 -4.84 24.69 5.02
C GLN A 170 -6.23 24.12 4.70
N GLY A 171 -7.09 24.87 4.00
CA GLY A 171 -8.40 24.38 3.56
C GLY A 171 -8.30 23.18 2.63
N LEU A 172 -7.43 23.26 1.61
CA LEU A 172 -7.17 22.14 0.71
C LEU A 172 -6.60 20.90 1.44
N MET A 173 -5.75 21.12 2.43
CA MET A 173 -5.19 20.04 3.26
C MET A 173 -6.28 19.35 4.06
N SER A 174 -7.16 20.10 4.72
CA SER A 174 -8.30 19.53 5.43
C SER A 174 -9.22 18.72 4.51
N GLU A 175 -9.50 19.23 3.30
CA GLU A 175 -10.30 18.51 2.31
C GLU A 175 -9.61 17.21 1.85
N LEU A 176 -8.30 17.26 1.58
CA LEU A 176 -7.52 16.10 1.16
C LEU A 176 -7.43 15.03 2.25
N MET A 177 -7.24 15.44 3.51
CA MET A 177 -7.25 14.54 4.67
C MET A 177 -8.61 13.88 4.85
N MET A 178 -9.70 14.66 4.75
CA MET A 178 -11.06 14.14 4.84
C MET A 178 -11.31 13.05 3.78
N LEU A 179 -10.95 13.31 2.52
CA LEU A 179 -11.09 12.34 1.43
C LEU A 179 -10.27 11.07 1.71
N GLN A 180 -9.04 11.22 2.20
CA GLN A 180 -8.19 10.07 2.52
C GLN A 180 -8.74 9.24 3.68
N PHE A 181 -9.20 9.91 4.75
CA PHE A 181 -9.79 9.23 5.90
C PHE A 181 -11.12 8.57 5.55
N SER A 182 -11.94 9.15 4.68
CA SER A 182 -13.18 8.50 4.23
C SER A 182 -12.92 7.19 3.48
N GLU A 183 -11.85 7.12 2.67
CA GLU A 183 -11.47 5.88 1.97
C GLU A 183 -10.95 4.82 2.97
N ILE A 184 -10.09 5.22 3.92
CA ILE A 184 -9.60 4.34 4.99
C ILE A 184 -10.77 3.82 5.84
N MET A 185 -11.69 4.70 6.22
CA MET A 185 -12.88 4.34 7.00
C MET A 185 -13.83 3.45 6.20
N ALA A 186 -13.99 3.64 4.88
CA ALA A 186 -14.82 2.77 4.07
C ALA A 186 -14.27 1.33 4.02
N GLU A 187 -12.95 1.14 3.93
CA GLU A 187 -12.34 -0.18 4.03
C GLU A 187 -12.54 -0.82 5.41
N GLN A 188 -12.44 -0.03 6.49
CA GLN A 188 -12.64 -0.53 7.85
C GLN A 188 -14.12 -0.78 8.18
N ASN A 189 -15.03 0.07 7.70
CA ASN A 189 -16.47 -0.05 7.89
C ASN A 189 -17.02 -1.25 7.13
N TYR A 190 -16.49 -1.61 5.97
CA TYR A 190 -16.86 -2.86 5.30
C TYR A 190 -16.54 -4.09 6.19
N ALA A 191 -15.46 -4.03 6.98
CA ALA A 191 -15.13 -5.06 7.95
C ALA A 191 -15.95 -4.98 9.26
N TYR A 192 -16.40 -3.78 9.65
CA TYR A 192 -17.23 -3.52 10.83
C TYR A 192 -18.71 -3.86 10.61
N GLU A 193 -19.30 -3.50 9.47
CA GLU A 193 -20.68 -3.82 9.07
C GLU A 193 -20.93 -5.35 8.99
N LEU A 194 -19.88 -6.12 8.69
CA LEU A 194 -19.93 -7.59 8.72
C LEU A 194 -19.70 -8.19 10.11
N GLY A 195 -19.61 -7.36 11.16
CA GLY A 195 -19.51 -7.78 12.56
C GLY A 195 -18.21 -8.53 12.90
N VAL A 196 -17.14 -8.32 12.12
CA VAL A 196 -15.86 -9.00 12.32
C VAL A 196 -15.13 -8.33 13.48
N LYS A 197 -15.12 -8.97 14.65
CA LYS A 197 -14.40 -8.49 15.83
C LYS A 197 -12.91 -8.33 15.51
N GLU A 198 -12.23 -7.35 16.11
CA GLU A 198 -10.77 -7.14 15.91
C GLU A 198 -9.94 -8.40 16.16
N ILE A 199 -10.30 -9.20 17.17
CA ILE A 199 -9.65 -10.48 17.43
C ILE A 199 -9.84 -11.50 16.28
N ASP A 200 -11.00 -11.47 15.62
CA ASP A 200 -11.27 -12.32 14.46
C ASP A 200 -10.49 -11.79 13.24
N LYS A 201 -10.29 -10.47 13.10
CA LYS A 201 -9.43 -9.89 12.04
C LYS A 201 -7.98 -10.33 12.16
N HIS A 202 -7.40 -10.28 13.36
CA HIS A 202 -6.03 -10.75 13.59
C HIS A 202 -5.89 -12.23 13.23
N LYS A 203 -6.84 -13.07 13.65
CA LYS A 203 -6.86 -14.51 13.31
C LYS A 203 -6.96 -14.75 11.80
N ILE A 204 -7.77 -13.97 11.10
CA ILE A 204 -7.92 -14.04 9.64
C ILE A 204 -6.64 -13.57 8.93
N HIS A 205 -5.93 -12.58 9.49
CA HIS A 205 -4.63 -12.15 8.98
C HIS A 205 -3.56 -13.23 9.11
N GLU A 206 -3.44 -13.83 10.28
CA GLU A 206 -2.51 -14.96 10.50
C GLU A 206 -2.84 -16.15 9.61
N LEU A 207 -4.13 -16.45 9.43
CA LEU A 207 -4.56 -17.49 8.49
C LEU A 207 -4.13 -17.18 7.05
N LYS A 208 -4.20 -15.91 6.62
CA LYS A 208 -3.74 -15.51 5.30
C LYS A 208 -2.23 -15.73 5.15
N ASN A 209 -1.43 -15.40 6.17
CA ASN A 209 0.02 -15.67 6.16
C ASN A 209 0.31 -17.17 6.05
N TYR A 210 -0.45 -18.01 6.76
CA TYR A 210 -0.38 -19.45 6.61
C TYR A 210 -0.72 -19.90 5.18
N ILE A 211 -1.82 -19.39 4.61
CA ILE A 211 -2.22 -19.71 3.24
C ILE A 211 -1.14 -19.31 2.22
N ASP A 212 -0.49 -18.15 2.37
CA ASP A 212 0.59 -17.70 1.47
C ASP A 212 1.72 -18.72 1.36
N ILE A 213 1.99 -19.47 2.43
CA ILE A 213 3.06 -20.46 2.52
C ILE A 213 2.56 -21.84 2.07
N HIS A 214 1.34 -22.21 2.45
CA HIS A 214 0.78 -23.55 2.31
C HIS A 214 -0.25 -23.69 1.17
N TYR A 215 -0.35 -22.72 0.25
CA TYR A 215 -1.41 -22.70 -0.77
C TYR A 215 -1.42 -23.92 -1.71
N LEU A 216 -0.33 -24.69 -1.84
CA LEU A 216 -0.27 -25.93 -2.63
C LEU A 216 -0.81 -27.16 -1.89
N GLU A 217 -0.97 -27.08 -0.57
CA GLU A 217 -1.47 -28.18 0.23
C GLU A 217 -2.99 -28.38 0.03
N PRO A 218 -3.53 -29.57 0.35
CA PRO A 218 -4.96 -29.81 0.36
C PRO A 218 -5.61 -29.08 1.55
N LEU A 219 -6.01 -27.83 1.33
CA LEU A 219 -6.68 -27.00 2.32
C LEU A 219 -8.21 -27.17 2.23
N THR A 220 -8.86 -27.42 3.38
CA THR A 220 -10.31 -27.40 3.49
C THR A 220 -10.76 -26.20 4.31
N LEU A 221 -12.01 -25.78 4.16
CA LEU A 221 -12.50 -24.66 4.94
C LEU A 221 -12.51 -24.98 6.43
N ASP A 222 -12.86 -26.21 6.79
CA ASP A 222 -12.93 -26.64 8.18
C ASP A 222 -11.54 -26.73 8.80
N SER A 223 -10.52 -27.21 8.06
CA SER A 223 -9.14 -27.20 8.56
C SER A 223 -8.63 -25.77 8.78
N LEU A 224 -8.92 -24.85 7.85
CA LEU A 224 -8.54 -23.45 7.97
C LEU A 224 -9.28 -22.73 9.12
N ALA A 225 -10.55 -23.05 9.33
CA ALA A 225 -11.37 -22.51 10.42
C ALA A 225 -10.84 -23.00 11.79
N SER A 226 -10.54 -24.29 11.92
CA SER A 226 -9.91 -24.85 13.10
C SER A 226 -8.54 -24.23 13.37
N LEU A 227 -7.71 -24.04 12.34
CA LEU A 227 -6.37 -23.48 12.47
C LEU A 227 -6.38 -22.05 13.01
N CYS A 228 -7.30 -21.20 12.53
CA CYS A 228 -7.40 -19.82 13.00
C CYS A 228 -8.29 -19.65 14.24
N GLY A 229 -8.90 -20.73 14.73
CA GLY A 229 -9.80 -20.71 15.89
C GLY A 229 -11.07 -19.88 15.64
N LEU A 230 -11.63 -19.98 14.44
CA LEU A 230 -12.92 -19.39 14.03
C LEU A 230 -13.88 -20.47 13.53
N ASN A 231 -15.16 -20.17 13.47
CA ASN A 231 -16.11 -21.02 12.74
C ASN A 231 -16.11 -20.67 11.24
N SER A 232 -16.58 -21.61 10.42
CA SER A 232 -16.58 -21.48 8.96
C SER A 232 -17.39 -20.29 8.44
N PHE A 233 -18.43 -19.85 9.16
CA PHE A 233 -19.21 -18.65 8.80
C PHE A 233 -18.36 -17.38 8.96
N LYS A 234 -17.78 -17.18 10.15
CA LYS A 234 -16.91 -16.03 10.48
C LYS A 234 -15.67 -15.98 9.60
N LEU A 235 -15.09 -17.14 9.29
CA LEU A 235 -13.96 -17.22 8.38
C LEU A 235 -14.38 -16.75 6.98
N LYS A 236 -15.47 -17.27 6.41
CA LYS A 236 -15.92 -16.86 5.07
C LYS A 236 -16.23 -15.36 5.01
N THR A 237 -17.04 -14.86 5.94
CA THR A 237 -17.50 -13.47 5.93
C THR A 237 -16.33 -12.53 6.20
N GLY A 238 -15.52 -12.82 7.23
CA GLY A 238 -14.38 -11.98 7.60
C GLY A 238 -13.25 -11.99 6.57
N PHE A 239 -12.91 -13.16 6.00
CA PHE A 239 -11.88 -13.23 4.96
C PHE A 239 -12.31 -12.47 3.70
N LYS A 240 -13.59 -12.59 3.30
CA LYS A 240 -14.14 -11.81 2.18
C LYS A 240 -14.16 -10.31 2.49
N ALA A 241 -14.50 -9.91 3.71
CA ALA A 241 -14.48 -8.52 4.12
C ALA A 241 -13.08 -7.91 4.04
N MET A 242 -12.07 -8.64 4.51
CA MET A 242 -10.69 -8.15 4.59
C MET A 242 -9.94 -8.19 3.26
N TYR A 243 -10.25 -9.14 2.37
CA TYR A 243 -9.47 -9.38 1.15
C TYR A 243 -10.28 -9.30 -0.15
N GLN A 244 -11.57 -8.95 -0.05
CA GLN A 244 -12.51 -8.81 -1.17
C GLN A 244 -12.61 -10.04 -2.09
N LYS A 245 -12.22 -11.21 -1.57
CA LYS A 245 -12.25 -12.51 -2.23
C LYS A 245 -12.64 -13.57 -1.23
N SER A 246 -13.32 -14.62 -1.66
CA SER A 246 -13.44 -15.82 -0.81
C SER A 246 -12.07 -16.47 -0.60
N VAL A 247 -11.95 -17.24 0.49
CA VAL A 247 -10.73 -18.00 0.84
C VAL A 247 -10.22 -18.82 -0.35
N PHE A 248 -11.11 -19.52 -1.05
CA PHE A 248 -10.72 -20.37 -2.17
C PHE A 248 -10.48 -19.60 -3.48
N GLU A 249 -11.11 -18.46 -3.70
CA GLU A 249 -10.73 -17.57 -4.80
C GLU A 249 -9.31 -17.02 -4.59
N TYR A 250 -8.96 -16.70 -3.34
CA TYR A 250 -7.63 -16.27 -2.97
C TYR A 250 -6.57 -17.36 -3.20
N ILE A 251 -6.79 -18.57 -2.66
CA ILE A 251 -5.91 -19.73 -2.87
C ILE A 251 -5.76 -20.04 -4.36
N ARG A 252 -6.87 -20.02 -5.11
CA ARG A 252 -6.83 -20.26 -6.56
C ARG A 252 -5.99 -19.21 -7.28
N GLY A 253 -6.08 -17.94 -6.87
CA GLY A 253 -5.23 -16.87 -7.39
C GLY A 253 -3.75 -17.18 -7.19
N LEU A 254 -3.33 -17.49 -5.95
CA LEU A 254 -1.94 -17.86 -5.64
C LEU A 254 -1.45 -19.04 -6.49
N ARG A 255 -2.29 -20.06 -6.68
CA ARG A 255 -1.96 -21.22 -7.54
C ARG A 255 -1.80 -20.82 -9.00
N MET A 256 -2.63 -19.92 -9.53
CA MET A 256 -2.52 -19.45 -10.91
C MET A 256 -1.26 -18.59 -11.12
N ASP A 257 -0.93 -17.73 -10.15
CA ASP A 257 0.31 -16.95 -10.18
C ASP A 257 1.55 -17.85 -10.15
N HIS A 258 1.51 -18.94 -9.36
CA HIS A 258 2.57 -19.95 -9.38
C HIS A 258 2.61 -20.73 -10.70
N ALA A 259 1.45 -21.08 -11.26
CA ALA A 259 1.35 -21.71 -12.58
C ALA A 259 2.06 -20.91 -13.65
N PHE A 260 1.83 -19.59 -13.65
CA PHE A 260 2.43 -18.67 -14.59
C PHE A 260 3.95 -18.71 -14.48
N LYS A 261 4.51 -18.63 -13.27
CA LYS A 261 5.97 -18.72 -13.05
C LYS A 261 6.55 -20.02 -13.59
N LEU A 262 5.96 -21.17 -13.25
CA LEU A 262 6.46 -22.47 -13.68
C LEU A 262 6.44 -22.65 -15.21
N LEU A 263 5.43 -22.09 -15.88
CA LEU A 263 5.32 -22.14 -17.34
C LEU A 263 6.30 -21.15 -18.01
N SER A 264 6.53 -19.99 -17.41
CA SER A 264 7.50 -18.99 -17.90
C SER A 264 8.95 -19.41 -17.74
N ASP A 265 9.27 -20.19 -16.71
CA ASP A 265 10.63 -20.71 -16.51
C ASP A 265 11.00 -21.80 -17.54
N GLY A 266 10.03 -22.29 -18.34
CA GLY A 266 10.24 -23.24 -19.43
C GLY A 266 10.61 -24.67 -18.99
N ASN A 267 10.75 -24.91 -17.69
CA ASN A 267 11.20 -26.19 -17.13
C ASN A 267 10.07 -27.20 -16.90
N SER A 268 8.81 -26.78 -16.99
CA SER A 268 7.64 -27.63 -16.74
C SER A 268 6.63 -27.50 -17.87
N ASN A 269 6.06 -28.63 -18.33
CA ASN A 269 4.97 -28.60 -19.31
C ASN A 269 3.60 -28.39 -18.64
N ILE A 270 2.57 -28.08 -19.45
CA ILE A 270 1.21 -27.78 -18.98
C ILE A 270 0.62 -28.90 -18.10
N THR A 271 0.93 -30.16 -18.43
CA THR A 271 0.45 -31.33 -17.70
C THR A 271 1.10 -31.41 -16.33
N GLU A 272 2.42 -31.25 -16.24
CA GLU A 272 3.18 -31.22 -14.99
C GLU A 272 2.71 -30.08 -14.07
N VAL A 273 2.54 -28.88 -14.62
CA VAL A 273 2.06 -27.72 -13.86
C VAL A 273 0.65 -27.96 -13.33
N ALA A 274 -0.24 -28.59 -14.10
CA ALA A 274 -1.57 -28.94 -13.62
C ALA A 274 -1.52 -29.85 -12.38
N TYR A 275 -0.66 -30.88 -12.39
CA TYR A 275 -0.51 -31.81 -11.28
C TYR A 275 0.16 -31.16 -10.06
N ILE A 276 1.20 -30.34 -10.24
CA ILE A 276 1.86 -29.59 -9.15
C ILE A 276 0.86 -28.72 -8.39
N LEU A 277 -0.12 -28.14 -9.10
CA LEU A 277 -1.12 -27.25 -8.51
C LEU A 277 -2.34 -28.01 -7.92
N GLY A 278 -2.31 -29.34 -7.94
CA GLY A 278 -3.33 -30.21 -7.37
C GLY A 278 -4.58 -30.36 -8.24
N TYR A 279 -4.49 -30.22 -9.56
CA TYR A 279 -5.60 -30.55 -10.47
C TYR A 279 -5.51 -32.03 -10.90
N GLU A 280 -6.59 -32.78 -10.71
CA GLU A 280 -6.70 -34.17 -11.18
C GLU A 280 -6.76 -34.26 -12.71
N HIS A 281 -7.29 -33.22 -13.37
CA HIS A 281 -7.47 -33.16 -14.82
C HIS A 281 -6.94 -31.85 -15.41
N VAL A 282 -6.09 -31.97 -16.44
CA VAL A 282 -5.44 -30.84 -17.13
C VAL A 282 -6.46 -29.87 -17.75
N GLN A 283 -7.63 -30.36 -18.18
CA GLN A 283 -8.71 -29.54 -18.71
C GLN A 283 -9.29 -28.58 -17.66
N HIS A 284 -9.38 -29.02 -16.40
CA HIS A 284 -9.84 -28.16 -15.31
C HIS A 284 -8.83 -27.08 -14.98
N PHE A 285 -7.53 -27.43 -14.96
CA PHE A 285 -6.45 -26.46 -14.85
C PHE A 285 -6.51 -25.44 -16.00
N SER A 286 -6.60 -25.90 -17.24
CA SER A 286 -6.62 -25.02 -18.42
C SER A 286 -7.80 -24.05 -18.41
N THR A 287 -8.97 -24.51 -17.94
CA THR A 287 -10.16 -23.67 -17.75
C THR A 287 -9.95 -22.64 -16.64
N ALA A 288 -9.34 -23.05 -15.52
CA ALA A 288 -8.99 -22.17 -14.41
C ALA A 288 -8.02 -21.06 -14.84
N PHE A 289 -6.96 -21.46 -15.54
CA PHE A 289 -5.92 -20.59 -16.03
C PHE A 289 -6.49 -19.56 -17.01
N LYS A 290 -7.32 -20.02 -17.97
CA LYS A 290 -8.02 -19.12 -18.90
C LYS A 290 -8.96 -18.15 -18.18
N LYS A 291 -9.69 -18.59 -17.16
CA LYS A 291 -10.55 -17.70 -16.38
C LYS A 291 -9.74 -16.63 -15.64
N HIS A 292 -8.53 -16.97 -15.19
CA HIS A 292 -7.66 -16.06 -14.44
C HIS A 292 -6.90 -15.07 -15.33
N PHE A 293 -6.29 -15.55 -16.41
CA PHE A 293 -5.41 -14.77 -17.30
C PHE A 293 -6.05 -14.35 -18.64
N GLY A 294 -7.31 -14.72 -18.88
CA GLY A 294 -8.04 -14.41 -20.11
C GLY A 294 -7.71 -15.29 -21.33
N THR A 295 -6.61 -16.06 -21.29
CA THR A 295 -6.23 -16.98 -22.38
C THR A 295 -5.75 -18.34 -21.84
N SER A 296 -5.86 -19.40 -22.64
CA SER A 296 -5.46 -20.74 -22.25
C SER A 296 -3.93 -20.86 -22.16
N PRO A 297 -3.39 -21.71 -21.27
CA PRO A 297 -1.95 -21.83 -21.06
C PRO A 297 -1.20 -22.20 -22.35
N GLY A 298 -1.72 -23.10 -23.18
CA GLY A 298 -1.08 -23.46 -24.46
C GLY A 298 -1.13 -22.40 -25.57
N LYS A 299 -1.88 -21.31 -25.37
CA LYS A 299 -1.87 -20.13 -26.26
C LYS A 299 -1.15 -18.95 -25.65
N PHE A 300 -0.78 -19.06 -24.38
CA PHE A 300 -0.02 -18.04 -23.70
C PHE A 300 1.41 -18.13 -24.25
N LYS A 301 1.92 -17.03 -24.80
CA LYS A 301 3.35 -16.92 -25.10
C LYS A 301 4.00 -16.49 -23.80
N PHE A 302 4.64 -17.44 -23.14
CA PHE A 302 5.45 -17.18 -21.96
C PHE A 302 6.82 -16.62 -22.35
#